data_AF-A0A821B8C0-F1
#
_entry.id   AF-A0A821B8C0-F1
#
_cell.length_a   1.000
_cell.length_b   1.000
_cell.length_c   1.000
_cell.angle_alpha   90.00
_cell.angle_beta   90.00
_cell.angle_gamma   90.00
#
_symmetry.space_group_name_H-M   'P 1'
#
loop_
_entity.id
_entity.type
_entity.pdbx_description
1 polymer ?
#
loop_
_entity_poly.entity_id
_entity_poly.type
_entity_poly.pdbx_seq_one_letter_code
_entity_poly.pdbx_strand_id
1 'polypeptide(L)'
;MKAGKTLFYATHVVLTIGGNDLAGLQSLLNIAQVNITEYEQECANFQPTLVTTYNLIKSVVRPGTKIYAVPYVDFISVGNKIPYEAESHKILQAINNVVKNAAAEANIRFIDWVIPAFLGHEIYSADPYADGFDHPKNLFHPNLKRYDMIGKVVAAYIKLH
;
A
#
# COMPACT_ATOMS: atom_id res chain seq x y z
N MET A 1 7.70 -18.66 -16.78
CA MET A 1 9.09 -18.39 -16.33
C MET A 1 9.72 -17.09 -16.86
N LYS A 2 9.01 -16.15 -17.52
CA LYS A 2 9.63 -14.92 -18.06
C LYS A 2 9.90 -13.81 -17.03
N ALA A 3 9.12 -13.70 -15.96
CA ALA A 3 9.29 -12.65 -14.94
C ALA A 3 10.54 -12.83 -14.04
N GLY A 4 10.93 -14.07 -13.74
CA GLY A 4 12.08 -14.36 -12.86
C GLY A 4 13.43 -13.91 -13.45
N LYS A 5 13.59 -13.93 -14.78
CA LYS A 5 14.82 -13.46 -15.43
C LYS A 5 15.02 -11.95 -15.31
N THR A 6 13.95 -11.16 -15.36
CA THR A 6 14.04 -9.69 -15.22
C THR A 6 14.35 -9.28 -13.77
N LEU A 7 13.76 -9.97 -12.80
CA LEU A 7 14.01 -9.73 -11.37
C LEU A 7 15.45 -10.06 -10.96
N PHE A 8 16.05 -11.10 -11.55
CA PHE A 8 17.41 -11.50 -11.23
C PHE A 8 18.44 -10.37 -11.40
N TYR A 9 18.26 -9.50 -12.41
CA TYR A 9 19.19 -8.40 -12.69
C TYR A 9 18.89 -7.10 -11.93
N ALA A 10 17.81 -7.06 -11.14
CA ALA A 10 17.46 -5.87 -10.38
C ALA A 10 18.52 -5.53 -9.31
N THR A 11 18.81 -4.25 -9.14
CA THR A 11 19.57 -3.73 -7.99
C THR A 11 18.65 -3.46 -6.80
N HIS A 12 17.42 -3.02 -7.11
CA HIS A 12 16.39 -2.64 -6.15
C HIS A 12 15.05 -3.21 -6.62
N VAL A 13 14.27 -3.73 -5.68
CA VAL A 13 12.88 -4.14 -5.91
C VAL A 13 11.99 -3.39 -4.93
N VAL A 14 11.02 -2.67 -5.45
CA VAL A 14 10.06 -1.88 -4.65
C VAL A 14 8.69 -2.49 -4.82
N LEU A 15 8.02 -2.80 -3.71
CA LEU A 15 6.78 -3.57 -3.69
C LEU A 15 5.64 -2.77 -3.07
N THR A 16 4.59 -2.56 -3.85
CA THR A 16 3.25 -2.14 -3.41
C THR A 16 2.30 -3.31 -3.70
N ILE A 17 2.10 -4.20 -2.74
CA ILE A 17 1.38 -5.46 -2.93
C ILE A 17 0.35 -5.72 -1.84
N GLY A 18 -0.66 -6.54 -2.15
CA GLY A 18 -1.74 -6.88 -1.23
C GLY A 18 -2.89 -5.88 -1.25
N GLY A 19 -2.85 -4.84 -2.07
CA GLY A 19 -3.87 -3.80 -2.09
C GLY A 19 -5.22 -4.37 -2.48
N ASN A 20 -5.29 -5.15 -3.56
CA ASN A 20 -6.55 -5.77 -3.98
C ASN A 20 -6.96 -6.97 -3.10
N ASP A 21 -5.97 -7.66 -2.53
CA ASP A 21 -6.16 -8.85 -1.70
C ASP A 21 -6.66 -8.49 -0.29
N LEU A 22 -6.13 -7.41 0.29
CA LEU A 22 -6.49 -6.88 1.59
C LEU A 22 -7.69 -5.94 1.49
N ALA A 23 -7.71 -5.04 0.50
CA ALA A 23 -8.80 -4.08 0.34
C ALA A 23 -10.11 -4.70 -0.14
N GLY A 24 -10.10 -6.01 -0.45
CA GLY A 24 -11.14 -6.78 -1.14
C GLY A 24 -12.29 -5.87 -1.54
N LEU A 25 -12.17 -5.18 -2.68
CA LEU A 25 -12.87 -3.92 -3.04
C LEU A 25 -14.26 -3.70 -2.39
N GLN A 26 -15.04 -4.77 -2.26
CA GLN A 26 -16.28 -4.88 -1.48
C GLN A 26 -16.21 -4.39 -0.01
N SER A 27 -15.17 -4.72 0.77
CA SER A 27 -15.02 -4.38 2.20
C SER A 27 -14.78 -2.89 2.41
N LEU A 28 -13.95 -2.26 1.56
CA LEU A 28 -13.78 -0.80 1.58
C LEU A 28 -15.03 -0.06 1.07
N LEU A 29 -15.79 -0.65 0.14
CA LEU A 29 -17.04 -0.09 -0.37
C LEU A 29 -18.23 -0.27 0.58
N ASN A 30 -18.15 -1.25 1.49
CA ASN A 30 -19.18 -1.56 2.49
C ASN A 30 -18.70 -1.25 3.91
N ILE A 31 -17.77 -0.31 4.13
CA ILE A 31 -17.22 0.02 5.46
C ILE A 31 -18.31 0.30 6.50
N ALA A 32 -19.46 0.83 6.08
CA ALA A 32 -20.65 0.99 6.93
C ALA A 32 -21.16 -0.30 7.61
N GLN A 33 -20.86 -1.46 7.01
CA GLN A 33 -21.30 -2.80 7.39
C GLN A 33 -20.13 -3.68 7.85
N VAL A 34 -18.88 -3.24 7.66
CA VAL A 34 -17.71 -4.01 8.05
C VAL A 34 -17.47 -3.85 9.54
N ASN A 35 -17.48 -4.97 10.26
CA ASN A 35 -16.96 -5.02 11.61
C ASN A 35 -15.44 -4.81 11.56
N ILE A 36 -14.98 -3.62 11.97
CA ILE A 36 -13.56 -3.20 11.89
C ILE A 36 -12.65 -4.26 12.54
N THR A 37 -13.07 -4.84 13.65
CA THR A 37 -12.31 -5.89 14.36
C THR A 37 -12.13 -7.15 13.52
N GLU A 38 -13.17 -7.57 12.79
CA GLU A 38 -13.08 -8.74 11.89
C GLU A 38 -12.12 -8.46 10.74
N TYR A 39 -12.17 -7.26 10.17
CA TYR A 39 -11.27 -6.87 9.10
C TYR A 39 -9.80 -6.73 9.55
N GLU A 40 -9.56 -6.21 10.76
CA GLU A 40 -8.23 -6.22 11.37
C GLU A 40 -7.68 -7.65 11.50
N GLN A 41 -8.54 -8.61 11.87
CA GLN A 41 -8.18 -10.03 11.94
C GLN A 41 -7.92 -10.62 10.54
N GLU A 42 -8.71 -10.29 9.52
CA GLU A 42 -8.49 -10.70 8.13
C GLU A 42 -7.14 -10.17 7.61
N CYS A 43 -6.83 -8.90 7.89
CA CYS A 43 -5.53 -8.32 7.58
C CYS A 43 -4.40 -9.12 8.25
N ALA A 44 -4.53 -9.41 9.55
CA ALA A 44 -3.54 -10.21 10.27
C ALA A 44 -3.36 -11.61 9.67
N ASN A 45 -4.46 -12.26 9.28
CA ASN A 45 -4.46 -13.59 8.64
C ASN A 45 -3.77 -13.59 7.26
N PHE A 46 -3.64 -12.43 6.61
CA PHE A 46 -2.95 -12.28 5.32
C PHE A 46 -1.43 -12.15 5.46
N GLN A 47 -0.91 -11.84 6.66
CA GLN A 47 0.54 -11.70 6.90
C GLN A 47 1.37 -12.87 6.36
N PRO A 48 1.01 -14.15 6.59
CA PRO A 48 1.79 -15.29 6.09
C PRO A 48 1.90 -15.34 4.55
N THR A 49 0.85 -14.91 3.85
CA THR A 49 0.83 -14.83 2.38
C THR A 49 1.80 -13.76 1.87
N LEU A 50 1.85 -12.60 2.54
CA LEU A 50 2.82 -11.55 2.22
C LEU A 50 4.26 -12.00 2.49
N VAL A 51 4.51 -12.65 3.62
CA VAL A 51 5.83 -13.19 3.96
C VAL A 51 6.30 -14.20 2.91
N THR A 52 5.41 -15.11 2.50
CA THR A 52 5.69 -16.08 1.43
C THR A 52 6.01 -15.39 0.11
N THR A 53 5.25 -14.35 -0.24
CA THR A 53 5.48 -13.55 -1.45
C THR A 53 6.84 -12.85 -1.42
N TYR A 54 7.20 -12.20 -0.31
CA TYR A 54 8.51 -11.57 -0.14
C TYR A 54 9.66 -12.58 -0.22
N ASN A 55 9.52 -13.75 0.41
CA ASN A 55 10.53 -14.80 0.36
C ASN A 55 10.68 -15.40 -1.04
N LEU A 56 9.58 -15.54 -1.80
CA LEU A 56 9.64 -15.95 -3.20
C LEU A 56 10.38 -14.93 -4.06
N ILE A 57 10.16 -13.63 -3.84
CA ILE A 57 10.90 -12.58 -4.54
C ILE A 57 12.39 -12.62 -4.17
N LYS A 58 12.71 -12.77 -2.88
CA LYS A 58 14.09 -12.91 -2.40
C LYS A 58 14.84 -14.09 -3.04
N SER A 59 14.16 -15.21 -3.30
CA SER A 59 14.79 -16.40 -3.85
C SER A 59 15.12 -16.29 -5.35
N VAL A 60 14.49 -15.35 -6.07
CA VAL A 60 14.70 -15.18 -7.52
C VAL A 60 15.54 -13.96 -7.88
N VAL A 61 15.75 -13.01 -6.97
CA VAL A 61 16.67 -11.89 -7.18
C VAL A 61 18.12 -12.30 -6.94
N ARG A 62 19.07 -11.57 -7.51
CA ARG A 62 20.50 -11.82 -7.24
C ARG A 62 20.89 -11.47 -5.79
N PRO A 63 21.96 -12.10 -5.25
CA PRO A 63 22.56 -11.68 -3.99
C PRO A 63 22.89 -10.17 -3.98
N GLY A 64 22.60 -9.50 -2.87
CA GLY A 64 22.84 -8.06 -2.71
C GLY A 64 21.74 -7.14 -3.26
N THR A 65 20.68 -7.69 -3.88
CA THR A 65 19.50 -6.89 -4.25
C THR A 65 18.83 -6.33 -3.01
N LYS A 66 18.57 -5.01 -2.99
CA LYS A 66 17.82 -4.37 -1.91
C LYS A 66 16.32 -4.48 -2.21
N ILE A 67 15.53 -4.96 -1.26
CA ILE A 67 14.07 -5.14 -1.43
C ILE A 67 13.34 -4.27 -0.41
N TYR A 68 12.29 -3.60 -0.87
CA TYR A 68 11.54 -2.62 -0.10
C TYR A 68 10.04 -2.89 -0.21
N ALA A 69 9.36 -2.98 0.92
CA ALA A 69 7.91 -2.86 1.03
C ALA A 69 7.53 -1.39 1.20
N VAL A 70 6.52 -0.94 0.46
CA VAL A 70 6.00 0.42 0.51
C VAL A 70 4.61 0.39 1.17
N PRO A 71 4.35 1.23 2.19
CA PRO A 71 3.02 1.32 2.78
C PRO A 71 2.01 1.96 1.84
N TYR A 72 0.73 1.73 2.12
CA TYR A 72 -0.38 2.46 1.53
C TYR A 72 -0.46 3.85 2.14
N VAL A 73 -0.73 4.84 1.30
CA VAL A 73 -1.00 6.22 1.74
C VAL A 73 -2.40 6.32 2.31
N ASP A 74 -2.57 7.18 3.31
CA ASP A 74 -3.82 7.33 4.04
C ASP A 74 -4.94 7.96 3.18
N PHE A 75 -6.19 7.71 3.55
CA PHE A 75 -7.36 8.22 2.84
C PHE A 75 -7.81 9.55 3.42
N ILE A 76 -7.24 10.65 2.94
CA ILE A 76 -7.58 12.01 3.41
C ILE A 76 -8.33 12.77 2.32
N SER A 77 -9.50 13.33 2.68
CA SER A 77 -10.27 14.24 1.81
C SER A 77 -10.50 15.62 2.43
N VAL A 78 -10.46 16.69 1.62
CA VAL A 78 -10.86 18.01 2.11
C VAL A 78 -12.36 18.05 2.25
N GLY A 79 -12.85 18.24 3.48
CA GLY A 79 -14.27 18.39 3.79
C GLY A 79 -15.01 17.08 4.05
N ASN A 80 -14.32 16.01 4.45
CA ASN A 80 -14.90 14.70 4.78
C ASN A 80 -15.79 14.13 3.67
N LYS A 81 -15.29 14.22 2.42
CA LYS A 81 -15.98 13.76 1.22
C LYS A 81 -15.95 12.25 1.06
N ILE A 82 -15.07 11.56 1.78
CA ILE A 82 -15.04 10.09 1.81
C ILE A 82 -16.08 9.62 2.85
N PRO A 83 -17.09 8.84 2.45
CA PRO A 83 -17.96 8.19 3.41
C PRO A 83 -17.13 7.30 4.35
N TYR A 84 -17.34 7.41 5.66
CA TYR A 84 -16.64 6.59 6.66
C TYR A 84 -15.10 6.75 6.63
N GLU A 85 -14.63 7.98 6.43
CA GLU A 85 -13.20 8.33 6.38
C GLU A 85 -12.44 7.85 7.63
N ALA A 86 -13.03 8.00 8.82
CA ALA A 86 -12.41 7.59 10.08
C ALA A 86 -12.16 6.07 10.17
N GLU A 87 -13.11 5.27 9.69
CA GLU A 87 -12.99 3.82 9.62
C GLU A 87 -12.00 3.39 8.54
N SER A 88 -11.99 4.11 7.42
CA SER A 88 -11.03 3.92 6.33
C SER A 88 -9.58 4.12 6.80
N HIS A 89 -9.32 5.12 7.66
CA HIS A 89 -8.02 5.32 8.30
C HIS A 89 -7.58 4.13 9.14
N LYS A 90 -8.48 3.57 9.97
CA LYS A 90 -8.18 2.41 10.83
C LYS A 90 -7.84 1.18 10.00
N ILE A 91 -8.61 0.94 8.94
CA ILE A 91 -8.38 -0.15 7.99
C ILE A 91 -7.01 -0.01 7.32
N LEU A 92 -6.66 1.17 6.81
CA LEU A 92 -5.35 1.40 6.21
C LEU A 92 -4.21 1.26 7.21
N GLN A 93 -4.41 1.70 8.45
CA GLN A 93 -3.43 1.50 9.52
C GLN A 93 -3.20 0.00 9.80
N ALA A 94 -4.26 -0.79 9.86
CA ALA A 94 -4.18 -2.25 10.02
C ALA A 94 -3.42 -2.91 8.86
N ILE A 95 -3.73 -2.54 7.62
CA ILE A 95 -3.01 -2.99 6.41
C ILE A 95 -1.52 -2.64 6.51
N ASN A 96 -1.20 -1.38 6.84
CA ASN A 96 0.18 -0.92 6.91
C ASN A 96 0.98 -1.61 8.03
N ASN A 97 0.34 -1.92 9.16
CA ASN A 97 0.96 -2.72 10.22
C ASN A 97 1.29 -4.14 9.73
N VAL A 98 0.39 -4.78 8.99
CA VAL A 98 0.62 -6.12 8.43
C VAL A 98 1.75 -6.10 7.39
N VAL A 99 1.78 -5.10 6.50
CA VAL A 99 2.88 -4.93 5.53
C VAL A 99 4.22 -4.74 6.24
N LYS A 100 4.26 -3.91 7.28
CA LYS A 100 5.46 -3.66 8.10
C LYS A 100 5.93 -4.94 8.81
N ASN A 101 5.02 -5.68 9.43
CA ASN A 101 5.34 -6.92 10.13
C ASN A 101 5.83 -8.01 9.17
N ALA A 102 5.15 -8.19 8.04
CA ALA A 102 5.57 -9.12 6.99
C ALA A 102 6.95 -8.77 6.42
N ALA A 103 7.22 -7.47 6.22
CA ALA A 103 8.52 -7.00 5.75
C ALA A 103 9.64 -7.31 6.76
N ALA A 104 9.38 -7.07 8.06
CA ALA A 104 10.32 -7.39 9.12
C ALA A 104 10.59 -8.89 9.22
N GLU A 105 9.55 -9.72 9.17
CA GLU A 105 9.66 -11.19 9.22
C GLU A 105 10.40 -11.76 8.00
N ALA A 106 10.13 -11.22 6.81
CA ALA A 106 10.87 -11.58 5.59
C ALA A 106 12.26 -10.94 5.50
N ASN A 107 12.68 -10.15 6.50
CA ASN A 107 13.94 -9.41 6.52
C ASN A 107 14.17 -8.60 5.23
N ILE A 108 13.17 -7.79 4.86
CA ILE A 108 13.25 -6.78 3.81
C ILE A 108 12.99 -5.39 4.42
N ARG A 109 13.35 -4.32 3.71
CA ARG A 109 13.18 -2.96 4.22
C ARG A 109 11.71 -2.54 4.09
N PHE A 110 11.26 -1.68 4.99
CA PHE A 110 9.97 -1.02 4.93
C PHE A 110 10.19 0.50 4.81
N ILE A 111 9.59 1.14 3.81
CA ILE A 111 9.74 2.58 3.57
C ILE A 111 8.71 3.34 4.39
N ASP A 112 9.00 3.49 5.67
CA ASP A 112 8.15 4.23 6.62
C ASP A 112 8.04 5.72 6.31
N TRP A 113 8.96 6.30 5.53
CA TRP A 113 8.94 7.71 5.12
C TRP A 113 7.71 8.11 4.29
N VAL A 114 7.05 7.14 3.65
CA VAL A 114 5.85 7.42 2.85
C VAL A 114 4.71 7.91 3.76
N ILE A 115 4.42 7.23 4.88
CA ILE A 115 3.29 7.58 5.75
C ILE A 115 3.31 9.06 6.22
N PRO A 116 4.37 9.59 6.88
CA PRO A 116 4.38 10.95 7.37
C PRO A 116 4.40 11.99 6.25
N ALA A 117 4.90 11.66 5.06
CA ALA A 117 4.92 12.57 3.92
C ALA A 117 3.50 12.93 3.42
N PHE A 118 2.48 12.15 3.77
CA PHE A 118 1.11 12.36 3.31
C PHE A 118 0.14 12.77 4.41
N LEU A 119 0.60 12.91 5.66
CA LEU A 119 -0.25 13.41 6.75
C LEU A 119 -0.78 14.83 6.44
N GLY A 120 -2.09 15.00 6.51
CA GLY A 120 -2.76 16.28 6.24
C GLY A 120 -2.82 16.68 4.76
N HIS A 121 -2.42 15.80 3.84
CA HIS A 121 -2.48 16.04 2.41
C HIS A 121 -3.63 15.26 1.78
N GLU A 122 -4.55 15.95 1.12
CA GLU A 122 -5.64 15.31 0.36
C GLU A 122 -5.06 14.35 -0.68
N ILE A 123 -5.33 13.05 -0.52
CA ILE A 123 -4.79 12.00 -1.39
C ILE A 123 -5.63 11.81 -2.64
N TYR A 124 -6.92 12.11 -2.51
CA TYR A 124 -7.89 11.79 -3.52
C TYR A 124 -7.95 12.74 -4.69
N SER A 125 -8.40 12.14 -5.77
CA SER A 125 -8.88 12.81 -6.96
C SER A 125 -10.09 13.70 -6.60
N ALA A 126 -9.85 15.00 -6.48
CA ALA A 126 -10.64 15.94 -7.27
C ALA A 126 -10.08 15.95 -8.71
N ASP A 127 -9.83 14.77 -9.29
CA ASP A 127 -9.40 14.65 -10.68
C ASP A 127 -10.59 15.10 -11.52
N PRO A 128 -10.47 16.20 -12.30
CA PRO A 128 -11.53 16.63 -13.18
C PRO A 128 -11.85 15.60 -14.28
N TYR A 129 -11.06 14.53 -14.40
CA TYR A 129 -11.26 13.42 -15.33
C TYR A 129 -11.77 12.13 -14.67
N ALA A 130 -11.95 12.09 -13.34
CA ALA A 130 -12.70 11.00 -12.71
C ALA A 130 -14.20 11.27 -12.91
N ASP A 131 -14.94 10.28 -13.41
CA ASP A 131 -16.40 10.36 -13.70
C ASP A 131 -17.29 10.49 -12.43
N GLY A 132 -16.83 11.20 -11.40
CA GLY A 132 -17.52 11.40 -10.13
C GLY A 132 -17.04 10.48 -9.01
N PHE A 133 -17.48 10.81 -7.78
CA PHE A 133 -17.29 9.96 -6.59
C PHE A 133 -18.09 8.64 -6.68
N ASP A 134 -18.95 8.55 -7.69
CA ASP A 134 -19.92 7.51 -7.96
C ASP A 134 -19.28 6.26 -8.59
N HIS A 135 -18.02 6.38 -9.05
CA HIS A 135 -17.30 5.25 -9.64
C HIS A 135 -16.41 4.58 -8.58
N PRO A 136 -16.84 3.46 -7.99
CA PRO A 136 -16.23 2.84 -6.79
C PRO A 136 -14.77 2.42 -6.97
N LYS A 137 -14.32 2.25 -8.23
CA LYS A 137 -12.92 1.91 -8.53
C LYS A 137 -11.94 3.09 -8.34
N ASN A 138 -12.39 4.34 -8.40
CA ASN A 138 -11.50 5.51 -8.36
C ASN A 138 -11.37 6.11 -6.96
N LEU A 139 -12.28 5.74 -6.06
CA LEU A 139 -12.31 6.17 -4.65
C LEU A 139 -11.18 5.62 -3.78
N PHE A 140 -10.22 4.87 -4.32
CA PHE A 140 -9.11 4.31 -3.52
C PHE A 140 -7.74 4.52 -4.16
N HIS A 141 -7.67 5.28 -5.25
CA HIS A 141 -6.43 5.56 -5.96
C HIS A 141 -5.96 6.99 -5.67
N PRO A 142 -4.67 7.21 -5.35
CA PRO A 142 -4.09 8.54 -5.27
C PRO A 142 -4.26 9.30 -6.59
N ASN A 143 -4.40 10.63 -6.53
CA ASN A 143 -4.34 11.44 -7.74
C ASN A 143 -2.91 11.52 -8.31
N LEU A 144 -2.76 12.02 -9.55
CA LEU A 144 -1.45 12.12 -10.23
C LEU A 144 -0.37 12.85 -9.41
N LYS A 145 -0.72 13.95 -8.72
CA LYS A 145 0.23 14.70 -7.88
C LYS A 145 0.73 13.85 -6.71
N ARG A 146 -0.13 12.96 -6.19
CA ARG A 146 0.20 12.08 -5.07
C ARG A 146 1.01 10.88 -5.51
N TYR A 147 0.73 10.29 -6.67
CA TYR A 147 1.62 9.29 -7.27
C TYR A 147 3.04 9.83 -7.48
N ASP A 148 3.18 11.04 -8.03
CA ASP A 148 4.48 11.71 -8.19
C ASP A 148 5.19 11.90 -6.84
N MET A 149 4.45 12.34 -5.82
CA MET A 149 4.99 12.51 -4.47
C MET A 149 5.44 11.18 -3.84
N ILE A 150 4.70 10.08 -4.02
CA ILE A 150 5.08 8.75 -3.51
C ILE A 150 6.41 8.35 -4.15
N GLY A 151 6.52 8.51 -5.47
CA GLY A 151 7.75 8.22 -6.21
C GLY A 151 8.95 9.01 -5.71
N LYS A 152 8.77 10.32 -5.45
CA LYS A 152 9.83 11.19 -4.89
C LYS A 152 10.29 10.76 -3.51
N VAL A 153 9.36 10.42 -2.61
CA VAL A 153 9.67 9.98 -1.25
C VAL A 153 10.41 8.64 -1.27
N VAL A 154 9.93 7.68 -2.06
CA VAL A 154 10.58 6.37 -2.25
C VAL A 154 11.99 6.52 -2.82
N ALA A 155 12.15 7.35 -3.86
CA ALA A 155 13.45 7.61 -4.47
C ALA A 155 14.43 8.27 -3.48
N ALA A 156 13.96 9.23 -2.68
CA ALA A 156 14.77 9.87 -1.65
C ALA A 156 15.21 8.87 -0.57
N TYR A 157 14.31 8.00 -0.11
CA TYR A 157 14.63 6.95 0.85
C TYR A 157 15.71 6.00 0.31
N ILE A 158 15.55 5.50 -0.91
CA ILE A 158 16.49 4.58 -1.55
C ILE A 158 17.87 5.23 -1.75
N LYS A 159 17.93 6.53 -2.06
CA LYS A 159 19.21 7.23 -2.23
C LYS A 159 20.02 7.31 -0.92
N LEU A 160 19.35 7.33 0.22
CA LEU A 160 19.98 7.49 1.54
C LEU A 160 20.24 6.15 2.25
N HIS A 161 19.71 5.02 1.75
CA HIS A 161 19.70 3.72 2.44
C HIS A 161 20.00 2.52 1.53
#